data_AF-A0A0S6VZX9-F1
#
_entry.id   AF-A0A0S6VZX9-F1
#
_cell.length_a   1.000
_cell.length_b   1.000
_cell.length_c   1.000
_cell.angle_alpha   90.00
_cell.angle_beta   90.00
_cell.angle_gamma   90.00
#
_symmetry.space_group_name_H-M   'P 1'
#
loop_
_entity.id
_entity.type
_entity.pdbx_description
1 polymer ?
#
loop_
_entity_poly.entity_id
_entity_poly.type
_entity_poly.pdbx_seq_one_letter_code
_entity_poly.pdbx_strand_id
1 'polypeptide(L)'
;MAQSVGFIVCVLLPAFVTIIAPITRVSLSYDGSVVSVSARWFVYCLLPYRVTRLAPVTGISSEFTAGQIERNRSRQVRTEDTAALIFSNQEQEMVIPISPINKNSALKKVEAFLAAPDSAGLRFWTIANWKFSLLMGGALSLLAGLYFVGIGMTIVKFGRKFVRKRK
;
A
#
# COMPACT_ATOMS: atom_id res chain seq x y z
N MET A 1 6.87 33.31 5.78
CA MET A 1 7.25 32.48 4.61
C MET A 1 7.99 31.20 4.99
N ALA A 2 9.11 31.24 5.72
CA ALA A 2 9.92 30.04 6.00
C ALA A 2 9.16 28.89 6.71
N GLN A 3 8.25 29.20 7.65
CA GLN A 3 7.47 28.16 8.34
C GLN A 3 6.43 27.48 7.44
N SER A 4 5.81 28.22 6.52
CA SER A 4 4.86 27.69 5.53
C SER A 4 5.56 26.79 4.51
N VAL A 5 6.73 27.21 4.02
CA VAL A 5 7.58 26.39 3.13
C VAL A 5 8.05 25.12 3.85
N GLY A 6 8.50 25.25 5.10
CA GLY A 6 8.88 24.09 5.93
C GLY A 6 7.72 23.13 6.18
N PHE A 7 6.50 23.62 6.41
CA PHE A 7 5.32 22.77 6.57
C PHE A 7 4.99 22.01 5.27
N ILE A 8 4.99 22.71 4.13
CA ILE A 8 4.69 22.08 2.83
C ILE A 8 5.74 21.01 2.50
N VAL A 9 7.02 21.31 2.67
CA VAL A 9 8.11 20.40 2.30
C VAL A 9 8.30 19.26 3.30
N CYS A 10 8.19 19.53 4.61
CA CYS A 10 8.45 18.54 5.65
C CYS A 10 7.22 17.78 6.12
N VAL A 11 6.00 18.15 5.69
CA VAL A 11 4.75 17.49 6.12
C VAL A 11 3.86 17.12 4.94
N LEU A 12 3.55 18.05 4.03
CA LEU A 12 2.61 17.75 2.93
C LEU A 12 3.24 16.90 1.83
N LEU A 13 4.48 17.21 1.43
CA LEU A 13 5.21 16.45 0.42
C LEU A 13 5.44 14.99 0.88
N PRO A 14 5.93 14.73 2.11
CA PRO A 14 5.83 13.46 2.80
C PRO A 14 4.51 12.71 2.66
N ALA A 15 3.43 13.31 3.14
CA ALA A 15 2.11 12.70 3.12
C ALA A 15 1.70 12.34 1.69
N PHE A 16 1.96 13.21 0.72
CA PHE A 16 1.68 12.95 -0.69
C PHE A 16 2.50 11.79 -1.26
N VAL A 17 3.80 11.72 -0.98
CA VAL A 17 4.68 10.63 -1.46
C VAL A 17 4.29 9.28 -0.86
N THR A 18 3.83 9.26 0.39
CA THR A 18 3.36 8.01 1.03
C THR A 18 2.09 7.44 0.41
N ILE A 19 1.28 8.26 -0.28
CA ILE A 19 0.04 7.86 -0.96
C ILE A 19 0.33 7.17 -2.32
N ILE A 20 1.58 7.20 -2.80
CA ILE A 20 1.99 6.64 -4.10
C ILE A 20 2.08 5.10 -4.09
N ALA A 21 1.70 4.43 -3.00
CA ALA A 21 1.63 2.98 -3.00
C ALA A 21 0.60 2.50 -4.04
N PRO A 22 0.95 1.58 -4.96
CA PRO A 22 -0.01 1.01 -5.89
C PRO A 22 -1.05 0.21 -5.10
N ILE A 23 -2.28 0.68 -5.16
CA ILE A 23 -3.44 0.08 -4.51
C ILE A 23 -4.33 -0.55 -5.58
N THR A 24 -4.80 -1.76 -5.32
CA THR A 24 -5.78 -2.44 -6.16
C THR A 24 -7.07 -2.63 -5.36
N ARG A 25 -8.21 -2.24 -5.94
CA ARG A 25 -9.53 -2.59 -5.41
C ARG A 25 -9.98 -3.87 -6.08
N VAL A 26 -10.25 -4.89 -5.29
CA VAL A 26 -10.80 -6.17 -5.76
C VAL A 26 -12.26 -6.23 -5.35
N SER A 27 -13.13 -6.55 -6.30
CA SER A 27 -14.56 -6.70 -6.08
C SER A 27 -15.02 -8.02 -6.69
N LEU A 28 -15.60 -8.88 -5.87
CA LEU A 28 -16.30 -10.09 -6.30
C LEU A 28 -17.80 -9.81 -6.25
N SER A 29 -18.51 -10.23 -7.28
CA SER A 29 -19.95 -10.15 -7.38
C SER A 29 -20.50 -11.49 -7.84
N TYR A 30 -21.60 -11.91 -7.23
CA TYR A 30 -22.35 -13.09 -7.60
C TYR A 30 -23.68 -12.66 -8.20
N ASP A 31 -24.02 -13.16 -9.38
CA ASP A 31 -25.25 -12.80 -10.10
C ASP A 31 -26.38 -13.84 -9.96
N GLY A 32 -26.20 -14.83 -9.09
CA GLY A 32 -27.12 -15.97 -8.94
C GLY A 32 -26.70 -17.20 -9.74
N SER A 33 -25.74 -17.08 -10.65
CA SER A 33 -25.24 -18.21 -11.44
C SER A 33 -23.72 -18.32 -11.38
N VAL A 34 -23.02 -17.19 -11.54
CA VAL A 34 -21.56 -17.15 -11.65
C VAL A 34 -20.97 -16.10 -10.73
N VAL A 35 -19.79 -16.41 -10.20
CA VAL A 35 -18.98 -15.41 -9.51
C VAL A 35 -18.11 -14.70 -10.54
N SER A 36 -18.14 -13.37 -10.52
CA SER A 36 -17.26 -12.52 -11.31
C SER A 36 -16.36 -11.71 -10.40
N VAL A 37 -15.12 -11.52 -10.81
CA VAL A 37 -14.16 -10.68 -10.10
C VAL A 37 -13.76 -9.51 -10.99
N SER A 38 -13.65 -8.33 -10.38
CA SER A 38 -13.14 -7.12 -11.01
C SER A 38 -12.02 -6.55 -10.16
N ALA A 39 -10.87 -6.33 -10.79
CA ALA A 39 -9.72 -5.67 -10.22
C ALA A 39 -9.58 -4.29 -10.86
N ARG A 40 -9.49 -3.25 -10.03
CA ARG A 40 -9.19 -1.87 -10.45
C ARG A 40 -7.89 -1.45 -9.80
N TRP A 41 -6.89 -1.12 -10.61
CA TRP A 41 -5.60 -0.62 -10.12
C TRP A 41 -5.61 0.89 -10.15
N PHE A 42 -5.12 1.49 -9.06
CA PHE A 42 -5.10 2.93 -8.85
C PHE A 42 -3.67 3.45 -8.76
N VAL A 43 -3.44 4.62 -9.36
CA VAL A 43 -2.30 5.49 -9.05
C VAL A 43 -2.79 6.54 -8.05
N TYR A 44 -1.95 6.87 -7.06
CA TYR A 44 -2.27 7.84 -6.00
C TYR A 44 -3.56 7.53 -5.23
N CYS A 45 -3.94 6.24 -5.11
CA CYS A 45 -5.20 5.78 -4.53
C CYS A 45 -6.50 6.29 -5.22
N LEU A 46 -6.41 7.22 -6.16
CA LEU A 46 -7.53 8.02 -6.65
C LEU A 46 -7.79 7.81 -8.14
N LEU A 47 -6.74 7.64 -8.94
CA LEU A 47 -6.85 7.59 -10.39
C LEU A 47 -6.76 6.14 -10.88
N PRO A 48 -7.87 5.48 -11.24
CA PRO A 48 -7.82 4.14 -11.81
C PRO A 48 -7.14 4.20 -13.18
N TYR A 49 -6.10 3.38 -13.38
CA TYR A 49 -5.37 3.33 -14.66
C TYR A 49 -5.54 2.01 -15.39
N ARG A 50 -5.99 0.96 -14.69
CA ARG A 50 -6.27 -0.35 -15.27
C ARG A 50 -7.50 -0.94 -14.60
N VAL A 51 -8.35 -1.56 -15.40
CA VAL A 51 -9.49 -2.36 -14.93
C VAL A 51 -9.47 -3.67 -15.68
N THR A 52 -9.53 -4.77 -14.94
CA THR A 52 -9.63 -6.13 -15.49
C THR A 52 -10.82 -6.80 -14.83
N ARG A 53 -11.55 -7.58 -15.60
CA ARG A 53 -12.67 -8.39 -15.12
C ARG A 53 -12.47 -9.82 -15.59
N LEU A 54 -12.74 -10.77 -14.70
CA LEU A 54 -12.69 -12.19 -14.98
C LEU A 54 -14.03 -12.81 -14.53
N ALA A 55 -14.69 -13.53 -15.43
CA ALA A 55 -15.92 -14.24 -15.16
C ALA A 55 -16.03 -15.43 -16.14
N PRO A 56 -16.52 -16.61 -15.71
CA PRO A 56 -16.74 -17.01 -14.32
C PRO A 56 -15.41 -17.23 -13.58
N VAL A 57 -15.39 -17.05 -12.27
CA VAL A 57 -14.23 -17.43 -11.43
C VAL A 57 -14.44 -18.87 -10.96
N THR A 58 -13.54 -19.77 -11.34
CA THR A 58 -13.62 -21.19 -10.96
C THR A 58 -12.64 -21.55 -9.85
N GLY A 59 -11.57 -20.77 -9.69
CA GLY A 59 -10.53 -21.04 -8.71
C GLY A 59 -9.88 -19.77 -8.19
N ILE A 60 -9.31 -19.91 -7.00
CA ILE A 60 -8.35 -18.96 -6.45
C ILE A 60 -7.14 -19.72 -5.94
N SER A 61 -5.96 -19.21 -6.22
CA SER A 61 -4.72 -19.64 -5.60
C SER A 61 -3.92 -18.42 -5.12
N SER A 62 -2.91 -18.67 -4.31
CA SER A 62 -1.96 -17.63 -3.92
C SER A 62 -0.56 -18.07 -4.28
N GLU A 63 0.16 -17.20 -4.95
CA GLU A 63 1.59 -17.38 -5.21
C GLU A 63 2.40 -16.56 -4.21
N PHE A 64 3.46 -17.16 -3.71
CA PHE A 64 4.45 -16.47 -2.88
C PHE A 64 5.84 -16.81 -3.41
N THR A 65 6.52 -15.79 -3.91
CA THR A 65 7.90 -15.92 -4.36
C THR A 65 8.79 -15.37 -3.25
N ALA A 66 9.49 -16.26 -2.57
CA ALA A 66 10.49 -15.86 -1.59
C ALA A 66 11.68 -15.21 -2.29
N GLY A 67 12.21 -14.15 -1.70
CA GLY A 67 13.41 -13.49 -2.18
C GLY A 67 14.60 -14.43 -2.19
N GLN A 68 15.19 -14.64 -3.37
CA GLN A 68 16.40 -15.43 -3.54
C GLN A 68 17.64 -14.56 -3.30
N ILE A 69 18.69 -15.17 -2.74
CA ILE A 69 19.97 -14.52 -2.53
C ILE A 69 20.84 -14.86 -3.74
N GLU A 70 20.97 -13.93 -4.67
CA GLU A 70 21.98 -14.02 -5.72
C GLU A 70 23.32 -13.57 -5.15
N ARG A 71 24.29 -14.49 -5.15
CA ARG A 71 25.65 -14.24 -4.68
C ARG A 71 26.57 -14.17 -5.89
N ASN A 72 26.89 -12.95 -6.31
CA ASN A 72 27.99 -12.73 -7.25
C ASN A 72 29.28 -12.50 -6.44
N ARG A 73 30.46 -12.80 -7.00
CA ARG A 73 31.75 -12.92 -6.29
C ARG A 73 32.14 -11.72 -5.39
N SER A 74 31.52 -10.55 -5.58
CA SER A 74 31.71 -9.35 -4.76
C SER A 74 30.41 -8.71 -4.23
N ARG A 75 29.23 -9.28 -4.54
CA ARG A 75 27.94 -8.65 -4.22
C ARG A 75 26.86 -9.68 -3.92
N GLN A 76 26.25 -9.55 -2.75
CA GLN A 76 25.07 -10.31 -2.36
C GLN A 76 23.84 -9.42 -2.60
N VAL A 77 23.01 -9.78 -3.58
CA VAL A 77 21.73 -9.10 -3.84
C VAL A 77 20.62 -10.06 -3.45
N ARG A 78 19.78 -9.66 -2.50
CA ARG A 78 18.58 -10.41 -2.12
C ARG A 78 17.41 -9.83 -2.90
N THR A 79 16.78 -10.63 -3.76
CA THR A 79 15.51 -10.25 -4.40
C THR A 79 14.41 -10.15 -3.35
N GLU A 80 13.38 -9.35 -3.62
CA GLU A 80 12.34 -9.08 -2.63
C GLU A 80 11.29 -10.18 -2.59
N ASP A 81 10.75 -10.47 -1.40
CA ASP A 81 9.58 -11.34 -1.27
C ASP A 81 8.36 -10.66 -1.91
N THR A 82 7.70 -11.37 -2.82
CA THR A 82 6.47 -10.93 -3.49
C THR A 82 5.34 -11.92 -3.27
N ALA A 83 4.10 -11.42 -3.27
CA ALA A 83 2.92 -12.26 -3.19
C ALA A 83 1.86 -11.78 -4.16
N ALA A 84 1.07 -12.73 -4.67
CA ALA A 84 -0.04 -12.46 -5.56
C ALA A 84 -1.23 -13.38 -5.24
N LEU A 85 -2.43 -12.86 -5.47
CA LEU A 85 -3.65 -13.66 -5.58
C LEU A 85 -3.88 -13.94 -7.06
N ILE A 86 -4.09 -15.20 -7.42
CA ILE A 86 -4.34 -15.61 -8.80
C ILE A 86 -5.78 -16.09 -8.86
N PHE A 87 -6.59 -15.36 -9.60
CA PHE A 87 -7.95 -15.77 -9.94
C PHE A 87 -7.90 -16.48 -11.29
N SER A 88 -8.44 -17.68 -11.36
CA SER A 88 -8.43 -18.47 -12.59
C SER A 88 -9.83 -18.81 -13.07
N ASN A 89 -9.96 -18.85 -14.39
CA ASN A 89 -11.03 -19.54 -15.10
C ASN A 89 -10.40 -20.58 -16.05
N GLN A 90 -11.20 -21.28 -16.86
CA GLN A 90 -10.69 -22.32 -17.76
C GLN A 90 -9.73 -21.81 -18.85
N GLU A 91 -9.72 -20.51 -19.15
CA GLU A 91 -9.00 -19.93 -20.29
C GLU A 91 -7.97 -18.85 -19.90
N GLN A 92 -8.11 -18.26 -18.71
CA GLN A 92 -7.47 -17.02 -18.31
C GLN A 92 -7.15 -16.99 -16.82
N GLU A 93 -6.03 -16.37 -16.50
CA GLU A 93 -5.61 -16.08 -15.13
C GLU A 93 -5.47 -14.57 -14.93
N MET A 94 -5.96 -14.09 -13.80
CA MET A 94 -5.80 -12.71 -13.36
C MET A 94 -4.96 -12.69 -12.09
N VAL A 95 -3.74 -12.16 -12.23
CA VAL A 95 -2.76 -12.02 -11.15
C VAL A 95 -2.93 -10.65 -10.49
N ILE A 96 -3.24 -10.64 -9.19
CA ILE A 96 -3.39 -9.44 -8.38
C ILE A 96 -2.29 -9.41 -7.32
N PRO A 97 -1.30 -8.50 -7.43
CA PRO A 97 -0.25 -8.39 -6.42
C PRO A 97 -0.83 -7.94 -5.07
N ILE A 98 -0.34 -8.55 -3.99
CA ILE A 98 -0.77 -8.29 -2.62
C ILE A 98 0.43 -8.30 -1.68
N SER A 99 0.35 -7.56 -0.57
CA SER A 99 1.32 -7.67 0.51
C SER A 99 1.37 -9.12 1.04
N PRO A 100 2.56 -9.71 1.19
CA PRO A 100 2.73 -11.03 1.79
C PRO A 100 2.05 -11.19 3.15
N ILE A 101 2.01 -10.11 3.94
CA ILE A 101 1.40 -10.09 5.28
C ILE A 101 -0.12 -10.33 5.19
N ASN A 102 -0.77 -9.78 4.17
CA ASN A 102 -2.22 -9.85 4.01
C ASN A 102 -2.66 -11.03 3.15
N LYS A 103 -1.73 -11.73 2.49
CA LYS A 103 -1.99 -12.83 1.54
C LYS A 103 -2.95 -13.86 2.11
N ASN A 104 -2.63 -14.46 3.26
CA ASN A 104 -3.41 -15.55 3.84
C ASN A 104 -4.79 -15.09 4.30
N SER A 105 -4.92 -13.87 4.85
CA SER A 105 -6.21 -13.32 5.26
C SER A 105 -7.10 -13.02 4.06
N ALA A 106 -6.53 -12.47 2.99
CA ALA A 106 -7.27 -12.19 1.76
C ALA A 106 -7.70 -13.48 1.05
N LEU A 107 -6.80 -14.47 0.95
CA LEU A 107 -7.11 -15.78 0.39
C LEU A 107 -8.28 -16.43 1.11
N LYS A 108 -8.22 -16.54 2.45
CA LYS A 108 -9.31 -17.10 3.26
C LYS A 108 -10.64 -16.38 3.08
N LYS A 109 -10.63 -15.04 3.00
CA LYS A 109 -11.85 -14.25 2.77
C LYS A 109 -12.47 -14.54 1.41
N VAL A 110 -11.65 -14.70 0.38
CA VAL A 110 -12.13 -14.99 -0.96
C VAL A 110 -12.58 -16.44 -1.07
N GLU A 111 -11.84 -17.40 -0.52
CA GLU A 111 -12.25 -18.82 -0.45
C GLU A 111 -13.61 -18.95 0.27
N ALA A 112 -13.80 -18.25 1.38
CA ALA A 112 -15.08 -18.23 2.08
C ALA A 112 -16.22 -17.69 1.22
N PHE A 113 -15.96 -16.62 0.45
CA PHE A 113 -16.95 -16.06 -0.48
C PHE A 113 -17.23 -17.00 -1.67
N LEU A 114 -16.23 -17.69 -2.20
CA LEU A 114 -16.41 -18.65 -3.28
C LEU A 114 -17.18 -19.90 -2.81
N ALA A 115 -16.99 -20.32 -1.56
CA ALA A 115 -17.71 -21.43 -0.97
C ALA A 115 -19.18 -21.10 -0.66
N ALA A 116 -19.47 -19.86 -0.24
CA ALA A 116 -20.81 -19.36 0.02
C ALA A 116 -21.01 -17.98 -0.61
N PRO A 117 -21.32 -17.90 -1.92
CA PRO A 117 -21.48 -16.63 -2.62
C PRO A 117 -22.67 -15.85 -2.06
N ASP A 118 -22.40 -14.63 -1.60
CA ASP A 118 -23.44 -13.70 -1.17
C ASP A 118 -23.74 -12.68 -2.28
N SER A 119 -25.03 -12.38 -2.43
CA SER A 119 -25.57 -11.31 -3.28
C SER A 119 -24.97 -9.92 -2.98
N ALA A 120 -24.55 -9.66 -1.74
CA ALA A 120 -23.88 -8.41 -1.37
C ALA A 120 -22.50 -8.24 -2.04
N GLY A 121 -21.89 -9.35 -2.48
CA GLY A 121 -20.53 -9.37 -3.03
C GLY A 121 -19.45 -9.15 -1.98
N LEU A 122 -18.19 -9.35 -2.36
CA LEU A 122 -17.02 -9.11 -1.51
C LEU A 122 -16.18 -7.98 -2.11
N ARG A 123 -15.84 -6.97 -1.30
CA ARG A 123 -14.98 -5.86 -1.74
C ARG A 123 -13.86 -5.65 -0.76
N PHE A 124 -12.62 -5.58 -1.25
CA PHE A 124 -11.46 -5.31 -0.43
C PHE A 124 -10.36 -4.60 -1.22
N TRP A 125 -9.44 -4.00 -0.49
CA TRP A 125 -8.29 -3.31 -1.05
C TRP A 125 -7.03 -4.14 -0.80
N THR A 126 -6.19 -4.27 -1.82
CA THR A 126 -4.87 -4.88 -1.72
C THR A 126 -3.79 -3.84 -2.02
N ILE A 127 -2.70 -3.90 -1.26
CA ILE A 127 -1.54 -3.03 -1.42
C ILE A 127 -0.39 -3.92 -1.84
N ALA A 128 0.14 -3.72 -3.04
CA ALA A 128 1.22 -4.55 -3.57
C ALA A 128 2.58 -4.22 -2.91
N ASN A 129 2.84 -2.95 -2.66
CA ASN A 129 4.17 -2.47 -2.28
C ASN A 129 4.21 -1.85 -0.87
N TRP A 130 4.01 -2.70 0.13
CA TRP A 130 3.93 -2.28 1.54
C TRP A 130 5.27 -1.75 2.09
N LYS A 131 6.41 -2.29 1.60
CA LYS A 131 7.75 -1.86 2.03
C LYS A 131 8.05 -0.43 1.61
N PHE A 132 7.63 -0.03 0.41
CA PHE A 132 7.77 1.36 -0.04
C PHE A 132 7.00 2.31 0.88
N SER A 133 5.76 1.95 1.24
CA SER A 133 4.96 2.73 2.19
C SER A 133 5.62 2.80 3.58
N LEU A 134 6.19 1.70 4.07
CA LEU A 134 6.88 1.67 5.37
C LEU A 134 8.18 2.48 5.37
N LEU A 135 9.04 2.30 4.36
CA LEU A 135 10.35 2.96 4.27
C LEU A 135 10.22 4.44 3.96
N MET A 136 9.43 4.80 2.95
CA MET A 136 9.16 6.21 2.65
C MET A 136 8.37 6.85 3.79
N GLY A 137 7.33 6.19 4.29
CA GLY A 137 6.56 6.68 5.43
C GLY A 137 7.43 6.95 6.66
N GLY A 138 8.31 6.02 7.03
CA GLY A 138 9.25 6.19 8.13
C GLY A 138 10.26 7.32 7.90
N ALA A 139 10.92 7.34 6.74
CA ALA A 139 11.90 8.38 6.40
C ALA A 139 11.27 9.79 6.36
N LEU A 140 10.05 9.88 5.85
CA LEU A 140 9.31 11.13 5.74
C LEU A 140 8.70 11.56 7.10
N SER A 141 8.38 10.61 7.98
CA SER A 141 7.99 10.89 9.37
C SER A 141 9.13 11.53 10.17
N LEU A 142 10.38 11.15 9.88
CA LEU A 142 11.56 11.78 10.50
C LEU A 142 11.71 13.26 10.10
N LEU A 143 11.42 13.60 8.84
CA LEU A 143 11.38 15.00 8.37
C LEU A 143 10.32 15.83 9.11
N ALA A 144 9.14 15.26 9.33
CA ALA A 144 8.09 15.89 10.14
C ALA A 144 8.55 16.07 11.60
N GLY A 145 9.18 15.06 12.19
CA GLY A 145 9.76 15.15 13.53
C GLY A 145 10.81 16.26 13.66
N LEU A 146 11.74 16.35 12.71
CA LEU A 146 12.74 17.42 12.62
C LEU A 146 12.09 18.81 12.54
N TYR A 147 11.02 18.94 11.78
CA TYR A 147 10.26 20.20 11.70
C TYR A 147 9.67 20.59 13.05
N PHE A 148 9.02 19.67 13.77
CA PHE A 148 8.47 19.94 15.10
C PHE A 148 9.56 20.28 16.12
N VAL A 149 10.70 19.58 16.09
CA VAL A 149 11.86 19.90 16.94
C VAL A 149 12.39 21.30 16.64
N GLY A 150 12.48 21.70 15.37
CA GLY A 150 12.87 23.04 14.96
C GLY A 150 11.91 24.13 15.45
N ILE A 151 10.59 23.88 15.39
CA ILE A 151 9.59 24.76 16.00
C ILE A 151 9.80 24.86 17.51
N GLY A 152 9.94 23.74 18.21
CA GLY A 152 10.16 23.69 19.65
C GLY A 152 11.39 24.49 20.08
N MET A 153 12.53 24.30 19.40
CA MET A 153 13.74 25.08 19.66
C MET A 153 13.55 26.58 19.41
N THR A 154 12.77 26.96 18.39
CA THR A 154 12.46 28.37 18.10
C THR A 154 11.63 28.99 19.23
N ILE A 155 10.60 28.29 19.70
CA ILE A 155 9.77 28.72 20.84
C ILE A 155 10.63 28.88 22.10
N VAL A 156 11.48 27.90 22.42
CA VAL A 156 12.40 27.97 23.57
C VAL A 156 13.36 29.15 23.47
N LYS A 157 13.94 29.39 22.29
CA LYS A 157 14.85 30.53 22.05
C LYS A 157 14.13 31.87 22.22
N PHE A 158 12.90 31.99 21.73
CA PHE A 158 12.08 33.19 21.87
C PHE A 158 11.69 33.44 23.33
N GLY A 159 11.27 32.40 24.05
CA GLY A 159 10.96 32.45 25.48
C GLY A 159 12.17 32.89 26.30
N ARG A 160 13.35 32.30 26.07
CA ARG A 160 14.61 32.70 26.73
C ARG A 160 14.99 34.15 26.43
N LYS A 161 14.77 34.62 25.20
CA LYS A 161 15.03 36.03 24.81
C LYS A 161 14.09 36.99 25.54
N PHE A 162 12.82 36.62 25.72
CA PHE A 162 11.84 37.41 26.47
C PHE A 162 12.16 37.48 27.96
N VAL A 163 12.58 36.37 28.57
CA VAL A 163 12.99 36.32 29.98
C VAL A 163 14.25 37.17 30.22
N ARG A 164 15.25 37.12 29.32
CA ARG A 164 16.46 37.95 29.42
C ARG A 164 16.22 39.44 29.23
N LYS A 165 15.17 39.85 28.51
CA LYS A 165 14.80 41.27 28.35
C LYS A 165 14.04 41.86 29.55
N ARG A 166 13.55 41.01 30.46
CA ARG A 166 12.84 41.44 31.68
C ARG A 166 13.73 41.49 32.94
N LYS A 167 14.99 41.06 32.83
CA LYS A 167 16.03 41.28 33.83
C LYS A 167 16.92 42.42 33.36
#